data_AF-A0A832CBK8-F1
#
_entry.id   AF-A0A832CBK8-F1
#
_cell.length_a   1.000
_cell.length_b   1.000
_cell.length_c   1.000
_cell.angle_alpha   90.00
_cell.angle_beta   90.00
_cell.angle_gamma   90.00
#
_symmetry.space_group_name_H-M   'P 1'
#
loop_
_entity.id
_entity.type
_entity.pdbx_description
1 polymer ?
#
loop_
_entity_poly.entity_id
_entity_poly.type
_entity_poly.pdbx_seq_one_letter_code
_entity_poly.pdbx_strand_id
1 'polypeptide(L)'
;MAPNSEREKIEISQYILEHVPKEAEVTRVEYEGPMLAVYAKKPEILVEQSSLIADIVSVIRKRIVIRSDPSVRLPEKEAERIAREIIPPEAEVTDINFDPSLGEIIIEAKKPGMVIGKNGAVLQEVIKRTKWRPHVLRSPPLRSKIIAHMRHYLHAESKERERILRTFGERIFRPKTFEVGDVRITPLGGVQEVGRSAFLVQTRESSILLDCGINPGSSKPFEAFPRLDHPAFELDSLDAVVVSHAHLDHCGLVPFLFKYGYDGPVYCSAPTSSLMTLLQLDYLDVA
;
A
#
# COMPACT_ATOMS: atom_id res chain seq x y z
N MET A 1 12.87 -16.03 23.50
CA MET A 1 12.83 -16.61 22.14
C MET A 1 12.90 -15.56 21.02
N ALA A 2 13.44 -14.36 21.26
CA ALA A 2 13.62 -13.30 20.24
C ALA A 2 14.90 -13.31 19.36
N PRO A 3 15.97 -14.13 19.58
CA PRO A 3 17.24 -13.89 18.89
C PRO A 3 17.26 -14.34 17.41
N ASN A 4 16.33 -15.18 16.97
CA ASN A 4 16.34 -15.69 15.59
C ASN A 4 15.71 -14.70 14.58
N SER A 5 14.77 -13.85 15.04
CA SER A 5 14.05 -12.91 14.18
C SER A 5 14.89 -11.69 13.78
N GLU A 6 15.62 -11.12 14.73
CA GLU A 6 16.55 -10.03 14.42
C GLU A 6 17.67 -10.54 13.53
N ARG A 7 18.13 -11.78 13.75
CA ARG A 7 19.18 -12.40 12.96
C ARG A 7 18.80 -12.56 11.49
N GLU A 8 17.62 -13.09 11.18
CA GLU A 8 17.14 -13.24 9.79
C GLU A 8 16.96 -11.87 9.08
N LYS A 9 16.49 -10.85 9.82
CA LYS A 9 16.36 -9.48 9.29
C LYS A 9 17.72 -8.84 9.00
N ILE A 10 18.68 -9.05 9.91
CA ILE A 10 20.06 -8.61 9.75
C ILE A 10 20.67 -9.32 8.53
N GLU A 11 20.46 -10.62 8.37
CA GLU A 11 20.96 -11.40 7.24
C GLU A 11 20.40 -10.90 5.90
N ILE A 12 19.08 -10.65 5.78
CA ILE A 12 18.47 -10.10 4.56
C ILE A 12 19.03 -8.72 4.24
N SER A 13 19.10 -7.84 5.24
CA SER A 13 19.59 -6.46 5.06
C SER A 13 21.07 -6.43 4.68
N GLN A 14 21.89 -7.28 5.32
CA GLN A 14 23.32 -7.44 5.00
C GLN A 14 23.51 -7.96 3.58
N TYR A 15 22.77 -9.00 3.18
CA TYR A 15 22.85 -9.54 1.84
C TYR A 15 22.59 -8.45 0.79
N ILE A 16 21.59 -7.59 1.00
CA ILE A 16 21.30 -6.49 0.09
C ILE A 16 22.45 -5.49 0.05
N LEU A 17 22.97 -5.07 1.21
CA LEU A 17 24.07 -4.12 1.29
C LEU A 17 25.37 -4.63 0.63
N GLU A 18 25.60 -5.94 0.66
CA GLU A 18 26.77 -6.57 0.02
C GLU A 18 26.65 -6.66 -1.50
N HIS A 19 25.41 -6.83 -2.01
CA HIS A 19 25.16 -7.03 -3.45
C HIS A 19 24.77 -5.75 -4.19
N VAL A 20 24.39 -4.69 -3.46
CA VAL A 20 24.04 -3.39 -4.05
C VAL A 20 25.31 -2.54 -4.27
N PRO A 21 25.41 -1.74 -5.35
CA PRO A 21 26.60 -0.93 -5.62
C PRO A 21 26.81 0.13 -4.53
N LYS A 22 28.05 0.27 -4.07
CA LYS A 22 28.40 1.24 -3.00
C LYS A 22 28.17 2.68 -3.45
N GLU A 23 28.24 2.93 -4.75
CA GLU A 23 28.01 4.23 -5.37
C GLU A 23 26.58 4.74 -5.16
N ALA A 24 25.61 3.84 -4.96
CA ALA A 24 24.22 4.20 -4.69
C ALA A 24 24.02 4.87 -3.31
N GLU A 25 24.99 4.72 -2.40
CA GLU A 25 24.94 5.26 -1.05
C GLU A 25 23.63 4.87 -0.32
N VAL A 26 23.41 3.55 -0.16
CA VAL A 26 22.28 3.01 0.59
C VAL A 26 22.37 3.47 2.05
N THR A 27 21.31 4.10 2.55
CA THR A 27 21.24 4.63 3.92
C THR A 27 20.60 3.64 4.88
N ARG A 28 19.56 2.93 4.44
CA ARG A 28 18.83 1.93 5.24
C ARG A 28 17.97 1.02 4.39
N VAL A 29 17.61 -0.12 4.97
CA VAL A 29 16.64 -1.08 4.42
C VAL A 29 15.52 -1.23 5.45
N GLU A 30 14.26 -1.06 5.03
CA GLU A 30 13.10 -1.10 5.91
C GLU A 30 12.04 -2.05 5.36
N TYR A 31 11.31 -2.72 6.25
CA TYR A 31 10.10 -3.45 5.90
C TYR A 31 8.92 -2.49 5.89
N GLU A 32 8.26 -2.33 4.74
CA GLU A 32 7.13 -1.42 4.59
C GLU A 32 5.95 -2.11 3.91
N GLY A 33 4.92 -2.41 4.70
CA GLY A 33 3.79 -3.23 4.25
C GLY A 33 4.30 -4.54 3.62
N PRO A 34 3.86 -4.92 2.42
CA PRO A 34 4.29 -6.17 1.76
C PRO A 34 5.62 -6.03 1.00
N MET A 35 6.41 -4.98 1.24
CA MET A 35 7.62 -4.66 0.47
C MET A 35 8.83 -4.45 1.37
N LEU A 36 10.01 -4.63 0.80
CA LEU A 36 11.29 -4.24 1.37
C LEU A 36 11.78 -2.96 0.67
N ALA A 37 11.82 -1.86 1.40
CA ALA A 37 12.24 -0.55 0.91
C ALA A 37 13.75 -0.36 1.10
N VAL A 38 14.49 -0.16 0.01
CA VAL A 38 15.92 0.17 0.02
C VAL A 38 16.06 1.67 -0.22
N TYR A 39 16.45 2.41 0.81
CA TYR A 39 16.66 3.85 0.75
C TYR A 39 18.09 4.17 0.32
N ALA A 40 18.24 5.01 -0.70
CA ALA A 40 19.53 5.39 -1.27
C ALA A 40 19.61 6.90 -1.53
N LYS A 41 20.80 7.50 -1.38
CA LYS A 41 21.03 8.90 -1.75
C LYS A 41 21.14 9.10 -3.27
N LYS A 42 21.57 8.08 -3.99
CA LYS A 42 21.66 8.05 -5.46
C LYS A 42 20.83 6.89 -6.03
N PRO A 43 19.49 6.97 -5.91
CA PRO A 43 18.59 5.91 -6.34
C PRO A 43 18.68 5.63 -7.85
N GLU A 44 19.08 6.61 -8.67
CA GLU A 44 19.23 6.45 -10.12
C GLU A 44 20.18 5.30 -10.49
N ILE A 45 21.22 5.06 -9.71
CA ILE A 45 22.20 3.99 -9.95
C ILE A 45 21.54 2.60 -9.85
N LEU A 46 20.63 2.44 -8.88
CA LEU A 46 19.90 1.20 -8.66
C LEU A 46 18.83 0.96 -9.72
N VAL A 47 18.25 2.04 -10.24
CA VAL A 47 17.25 1.96 -11.29
C VAL A 47 17.91 1.64 -12.64
N GLU A 48 19.07 2.22 -12.93
CA GLU A 48 19.88 1.88 -14.11
C GLU A 48 20.32 0.41 -14.08
N GLN A 49 20.68 -0.11 -12.91
CA GLN A 49 21.09 -1.51 -12.70
C GLN A 49 19.94 -2.42 -12.24
N SER A 50 18.77 -2.29 -12.87
CA SER A 50 17.57 -3.05 -12.49
C SER A 50 17.72 -4.58 -12.51
N SER A 51 18.63 -5.13 -13.33
CA SER A 51 18.93 -6.57 -13.36
C SER A 51 19.48 -7.09 -12.05
N LEU A 52 20.36 -6.32 -11.40
CA LEU A 52 20.96 -6.68 -10.12
C LEU A 52 19.89 -6.80 -9.02
N ILE A 53 18.94 -5.87 -9.02
CA ILE A 53 17.81 -5.93 -8.08
C ILE A 53 16.93 -7.15 -8.37
N ALA A 54 16.71 -7.49 -9.64
CA ALA A 54 15.98 -8.70 -10.01
C ALA A 54 16.69 -9.97 -9.51
N ASP A 55 18.01 -10.03 -9.61
CA ASP A 55 18.82 -11.14 -9.10
C ASP A 55 18.70 -11.26 -7.57
N ILE A 56 18.81 -10.16 -6.85
CA ILE A 56 18.61 -10.13 -5.39
C ILE A 56 17.19 -10.59 -5.02
N VAL A 57 16.16 -10.11 -5.71
CA VAL A 57 14.76 -10.53 -5.50
C VAL A 57 14.59 -12.03 -5.76
N SER A 58 15.30 -12.60 -6.74
CA SER A 58 15.23 -14.03 -7.05
C SER A 58 15.79 -14.92 -5.93
N VAL A 59 16.77 -14.42 -5.17
CA VAL A 59 17.38 -15.12 -4.04
C VAL A 59 16.53 -14.92 -2.78
N ILE A 60 16.23 -13.67 -2.43
CA ILE A 60 15.53 -13.32 -1.18
C ILE A 60 14.03 -13.70 -1.26
N ARG A 61 13.46 -13.80 -2.47
CA ARG A 61 12.03 -14.09 -2.71
C ARG A 61 11.08 -13.08 -2.07
N LYS A 62 11.53 -11.85 -1.87
CA LYS A 62 10.74 -10.71 -1.34
C LYS A 62 10.72 -9.58 -2.34
N ARG A 63 9.63 -8.82 -2.37
CA ARG A 63 9.48 -7.68 -3.27
C ARG A 63 10.32 -6.51 -2.77
N ILE A 64 11.30 -6.08 -3.55
CA ILE A 64 12.14 -4.91 -3.25
C ILE A 64 11.60 -3.67 -3.97
N VAL A 65 11.61 -2.54 -3.29
CA VAL A 65 11.35 -1.22 -3.86
C VAL A 65 12.51 -0.29 -3.54
N ILE A 66 13.00 0.42 -4.57
CA ILE A 66 14.03 1.43 -4.40
C ILE A 66 13.35 2.75 -4.02
N ARG A 67 13.88 3.41 -2.99
CA ARG A 67 13.43 4.72 -2.54
C ARG A 67 14.58 5.69 -2.43
N SER A 68 14.28 6.94 -2.69
CA SER A 68 15.22 8.03 -2.42
C SER A 68 15.22 8.35 -0.95
N ASP A 69 16.40 8.52 -0.36
CA ASP A 69 16.52 9.03 1.00
C ASP A 69 15.84 10.41 1.12
N PRO A 70 14.98 10.66 2.12
CA PRO A 70 14.31 11.95 2.27
C PRO A 70 15.26 13.15 2.33
N SER A 71 16.50 12.97 2.81
CA SER A 71 17.50 14.04 2.93
C SER A 71 18.00 14.58 1.59
N VAL A 72 17.84 13.84 0.50
CA VAL A 72 18.29 14.25 -0.84
C VAL A 72 17.16 14.66 -1.76
N ARG A 73 15.90 14.52 -1.32
CA ARG A 73 14.72 14.90 -2.11
C ARG A 73 14.63 16.43 -2.22
N LEU A 74 14.42 16.92 -3.43
CA LEU A 74 14.15 18.35 -3.60
C LEU A 74 12.82 18.73 -2.95
N PRO A 75 12.66 19.98 -2.48
CA PRO A 75 11.38 20.50 -2.06
C PRO A 75 10.32 20.34 -3.16
N GLU A 76 9.09 19.99 -2.79
CA GLU A 76 8.02 19.63 -3.74
C GLU A 76 7.79 20.68 -4.83
N LYS A 77 7.76 21.98 -4.47
CA LYS A 77 7.59 23.07 -5.45
C LYS A 77 8.70 23.11 -6.50
N GLU A 78 9.93 22.84 -6.09
CA GLU A 78 11.09 22.84 -6.98
C GLU A 78 11.14 21.55 -7.82
N ALA A 79 10.80 20.41 -7.21
CA ALA A 79 10.65 19.15 -7.93
C ALA A 79 9.56 19.22 -9.00
N GLU A 80 8.43 19.86 -8.71
CA GLU A 80 7.35 20.09 -9.67
C GLU A 80 7.83 20.96 -10.84
N ARG A 81 8.49 22.08 -10.55
CA ARG A 81 9.04 22.98 -11.58
C ARG A 81 9.99 22.23 -12.51
N ILE A 82 10.94 21.48 -11.95
CA ILE A 82 11.90 20.69 -12.72
C ILE A 82 11.20 19.58 -13.51
N ALA A 83 10.23 18.88 -12.94
CA ALA A 83 9.48 17.85 -13.66
C ALA A 83 8.76 18.44 -14.88
N ARG A 84 8.14 19.62 -14.75
CA ARG A 84 7.49 20.33 -15.87
C ARG A 84 8.47 20.79 -16.96
N GLU A 85 9.72 21.09 -16.60
CA GLU A 85 10.78 21.42 -17.57
C GLU A 85 11.27 20.20 -18.34
N ILE A 86 11.37 19.04 -17.68
CA ILE A 86 11.87 17.80 -18.29
C ILE A 86 10.80 17.16 -19.18
N ILE A 87 9.54 17.19 -18.74
CA ILE A 87 8.44 16.52 -19.44
C ILE A 87 8.03 17.33 -20.68
N PRO A 88 7.97 16.70 -21.86
CA PRO A 88 7.55 17.39 -23.08
C PRO A 88 6.13 17.97 -22.97
N PRO A 89 5.87 19.21 -23.44
CA PRO A 89 4.56 19.84 -23.35
C PRO A 89 3.46 19.05 -24.06
N GLU A 90 3.81 18.24 -25.07
CA GLU A 90 2.90 17.35 -25.81
C GLU A 90 2.31 16.24 -24.94
N ALA A 91 2.93 15.94 -23.78
CA ALA A 91 2.39 15.01 -22.80
C ALA A 91 1.05 15.48 -22.22
N GLU A 92 0.82 16.79 -22.21
CA GLU A 92 -0.35 17.45 -21.62
C GLU A 92 -0.54 17.06 -20.15
N VAL A 93 0.43 17.42 -19.31
CA VAL A 93 0.39 17.20 -17.85
C VAL A 93 -0.73 18.04 -17.25
N THR A 94 -1.73 17.39 -16.65
CA THR A 94 -2.90 18.03 -16.06
C THR A 94 -2.76 18.29 -14.58
N ASP A 95 -2.00 17.46 -13.87
CA ASP A 95 -1.85 17.55 -12.42
C ASP A 95 -0.53 16.89 -11.96
N ILE A 96 0.04 17.41 -10.88
CA ILE A 96 1.21 16.83 -10.19
C ILE A 96 0.93 16.85 -8.70
N ASN A 97 1.04 15.69 -8.05
CA ASN A 97 0.90 15.51 -6.61
C ASN A 97 2.15 14.80 -6.06
N PHE A 98 2.28 14.77 -4.74
CA PHE A 98 3.38 14.10 -4.06
C PHE A 98 2.85 13.09 -3.05
N ASP A 99 3.59 12.01 -2.88
CA ASP A 99 3.44 11.07 -1.78
C ASP A 99 4.76 11.01 -1.00
N PRO A 100 4.94 11.87 0.01
CA PRO A 100 6.17 11.91 0.79
C PRO A 100 6.48 10.58 1.46
N SER A 101 5.44 9.85 1.89
CA SER A 101 5.57 8.57 2.58
C SER A 101 6.22 7.50 1.71
N LEU A 102 6.00 7.56 0.39
CA LEU A 102 6.61 6.65 -0.59
C LEU A 102 7.82 7.26 -1.31
N GLY A 103 8.00 8.58 -1.23
CA GLY A 103 8.98 9.31 -2.03
C GLY A 103 8.61 9.40 -3.51
N GLU A 104 7.31 9.46 -3.80
CA GLU A 104 6.80 9.47 -5.17
C GLU A 104 6.28 10.84 -5.60
N ILE A 105 6.54 11.19 -6.86
CA ILE A 105 5.91 12.30 -7.58
C ILE A 105 4.86 11.71 -8.52
N ILE A 106 3.59 11.99 -8.27
CA ILE A 106 2.44 11.46 -9.01
C ILE A 106 2.12 12.43 -10.13
N ILE A 107 2.26 11.99 -11.38
CA ILE A 107 2.14 12.84 -12.56
C ILE A 107 0.95 12.37 -13.40
N GLU A 108 -0.07 13.21 -13.52
CA GLU A 108 -1.21 12.95 -14.40
C GLU A 108 -1.02 13.64 -15.74
N ALA A 109 -1.08 12.86 -16.82
CA ALA A 109 -0.95 13.39 -18.18
C ALA A 109 -1.94 12.72 -19.15
N LYS A 110 -2.41 13.46 -20.16
CA LYS A 110 -3.29 12.86 -21.19
C LYS A 110 -2.53 11.83 -22.03
N LYS A 111 -1.22 12.03 -22.23
CA LYS A 111 -0.34 11.11 -22.96
C LYS A 111 0.80 10.61 -22.04
N PRO A 112 0.54 9.65 -21.14
CA PRO A 112 1.53 9.10 -20.21
C PRO A 112 2.81 8.58 -20.88
N GLY A 113 2.70 8.03 -22.09
CA GLY A 113 3.86 7.51 -22.84
C GLY A 113 4.94 8.57 -23.10
N MET A 114 4.55 9.85 -23.24
CA MET A 114 5.50 10.96 -23.40
C MET A 114 6.20 11.33 -22.10
N VAL A 115 5.51 11.17 -20.96
CA VAL A 115 6.09 11.35 -19.62
C VAL A 115 7.08 10.22 -19.30
N ILE A 116 6.82 9.00 -19.77
CA ILE A 116 7.73 7.88 -19.60
C ILE A 116 8.97 8.06 -20.49
N GLY A 117 8.76 8.46 -21.74
CA GLY A 117 9.81 8.58 -22.75
C GLY A 117 10.27 7.21 -23.28
N LYS A 118 11.13 7.22 -24.30
CA LYS A 118 11.72 5.98 -24.85
C LYS A 118 12.56 5.29 -23.77
N ASN A 119 12.29 4.02 -23.51
CA ASN A 119 12.96 3.22 -22.48
C ASN A 119 12.98 3.85 -21.08
N GLY A 120 12.00 4.71 -20.75
CA GLY A 120 11.94 5.36 -19.45
C GLY A 120 12.90 6.54 -19.25
N ALA A 121 13.56 7.05 -20.31
CA ALA A 121 14.59 8.08 -20.20
C ALA A 121 14.12 9.35 -19.47
N VAL A 122 12.87 9.78 -19.69
CA VAL A 122 12.30 10.97 -19.04
C VAL A 122 12.11 10.69 -17.54
N LEU A 123 11.66 9.49 -17.16
CA LEU A 123 11.55 9.10 -15.75
C LEU A 123 12.89 9.09 -15.05
N GLN A 124 13.93 8.54 -15.70
CA GLN A 124 15.29 8.54 -15.14
C GLN A 124 15.80 9.95 -14.91
N GLU A 125 15.56 10.86 -15.86
CA GLU A 125 15.98 12.25 -15.72
C GLU A 125 15.23 12.97 -14.58
N VAL A 126 13.92 12.71 -14.42
CA VAL A 126 13.14 13.19 -13.28
C VAL A 126 13.72 12.67 -11.97
N ILE A 127 14.01 11.36 -11.85
CA ILE A 127 14.64 10.78 -10.64
C ILE A 127 15.99 11.43 -10.38
N LYS A 128 16.84 11.55 -11.40
CA LYS A 128 18.20 12.07 -11.28
C LYS A 128 18.22 13.51 -10.77
N ARG A 129 17.36 14.38 -11.33
CA ARG A 129 17.31 15.82 -11.00
C ARG A 129 16.50 16.14 -9.75
N THR A 130 15.41 15.41 -9.49
CA THR A 130 14.50 15.74 -8.37
C THR A 130 14.69 14.84 -7.15
N LYS A 131 15.28 13.66 -7.34
CA LYS A 131 15.29 12.54 -6.38
C LYS A 131 13.89 12.07 -5.97
N TRP A 132 12.85 12.42 -6.70
CA TRP A 132 11.52 11.84 -6.53
C TRP A 132 11.28 10.73 -7.54
N ARG A 133 10.62 9.65 -7.11
CA ARG A 133 10.27 8.54 -7.99
C ARG A 133 8.97 8.85 -8.75
N PRO A 134 8.97 8.92 -10.08
CA PRO A 134 7.78 9.26 -10.83
C PRO A 134 6.78 8.10 -10.87
N HIS A 135 5.53 8.40 -10.50
CA HIS A 135 4.37 7.54 -10.67
C HIS A 135 3.43 8.18 -11.70
N VAL A 136 3.46 7.66 -12.94
CA VAL A 136 2.71 8.27 -14.05
C VAL A 136 1.32 7.67 -14.16
N LEU A 137 0.31 8.54 -14.17
CA LEU A 137 -1.09 8.20 -14.34
C LEU A 137 -1.66 8.88 -15.59
N ARG A 138 -2.66 8.24 -16.21
CA ARG A 138 -3.45 8.90 -17.26
C ARG A 138 -4.43 9.88 -16.62
N SER A 139 -4.48 11.10 -17.12
CA SER A 139 -5.47 12.09 -16.70
C SER A 139 -6.89 11.55 -16.89
N PRO A 140 -7.74 11.58 -15.85
CA PRO A 140 -9.11 11.14 -16.00
C PRO A 140 -9.91 12.18 -16.80
N PRO A 141 -10.92 11.75 -17.60
CA PRO A 141 -11.80 12.68 -18.30
C PRO A 141 -12.69 13.49 -17.33
N LEU A 142 -12.98 12.92 -16.16
CA LEU A 142 -13.77 13.54 -15.11
C LEU A 142 -12.95 13.57 -13.81
N ARG A 143 -12.91 14.71 -13.15
CA ARG A 143 -12.25 14.86 -11.85
C ARG A 143 -13.14 14.30 -10.74
N SER A 144 -12.57 13.46 -9.88
CA SER A 144 -13.26 12.93 -8.70
C SER A 144 -12.85 13.70 -7.44
N LYS A 145 -13.84 14.22 -6.72
CA LYS A 145 -13.63 14.88 -5.42
C LYS A 145 -13.10 13.91 -4.37
N ILE A 146 -13.57 12.67 -4.38
CA ILE A 146 -13.14 11.62 -3.44
C ILE A 146 -11.66 11.32 -3.62
N ILE A 147 -11.20 11.13 -4.87
CA ILE A 147 -9.78 10.87 -5.14
C ILE A 147 -8.90 12.05 -4.71
N ALA A 148 -9.34 13.29 -5.00
CA ALA A 148 -8.61 14.49 -4.58
C ALA A 148 -8.51 14.58 -3.03
N HIS A 149 -9.60 14.30 -2.32
CA HIS A 149 -9.61 14.29 -0.86
C HIS A 149 -8.70 13.19 -0.29
N MET A 150 -8.77 11.97 -0.83
CA MET A 150 -7.89 10.87 -0.40
C MET A 150 -6.41 11.20 -0.59
N ARG A 151 -6.04 11.80 -1.73
CA ARG A 151 -4.65 12.24 -1.98
C ARG A 151 -4.20 13.31 -0.99
N HIS A 152 -5.06 14.28 -0.71
CA HIS A 152 -4.78 15.31 0.29
C HIS A 152 -4.55 14.69 1.68
N TYR A 153 -5.40 13.74 2.08
CA TYR A 153 -5.28 13.04 3.36
C TYR A 153 -3.99 12.22 3.44
N LEU A 154 -3.65 11.45 2.40
CA LEU A 154 -2.41 10.67 2.34
C LEU A 154 -1.14 11.54 2.39
N HIS A 155 -1.21 12.75 1.82
CA HIS A 155 -0.11 13.72 1.89
C HIS A 155 0.02 14.32 3.30
N ALA A 156 -1.10 14.80 3.87
CA ALA A 156 -1.15 15.40 5.20
C ALA A 156 -0.69 14.43 6.30
N GLU A 157 -1.13 13.16 6.21
CA GLU A 157 -0.83 12.10 7.18
C GLU A 157 0.39 11.24 6.78
N SER A 158 1.27 11.76 5.93
CA SER A 158 2.43 11.02 5.41
C SER A 158 3.32 10.42 6.50
N LYS A 159 3.58 11.16 7.60
CA LYS A 159 4.38 10.68 8.73
C LYS A 159 3.74 9.49 9.45
N GLU A 160 2.44 9.56 9.68
CA GLU A 160 1.72 8.46 10.34
C GLU A 160 1.66 7.25 9.40
N ARG A 161 1.43 7.47 8.11
CA ARG A 161 1.46 6.41 7.11
C ARG A 161 2.82 5.70 7.03
N GLU A 162 3.94 6.42 7.10
CA GLU A 162 5.28 5.80 7.17
C GLU A 162 5.41 4.86 8.38
N ARG A 163 4.97 5.31 9.55
CA ARG A 163 4.98 4.50 10.79
C ARG A 163 4.08 3.27 10.67
N ILE A 164 2.88 3.43 10.13
CA ILE A 164 1.93 2.34 9.90
C ILE A 164 2.52 1.30 8.93
N LEU A 165 3.08 1.74 7.80
CA LEU A 165 3.71 0.85 6.82
C LEU A 165 4.86 0.05 7.44
N ARG A 166 5.72 0.70 8.25
CA ARG A 166 6.77 0.01 9.00
C ARG A 166 6.22 -1.05 9.94
N THR A 167 5.24 -0.67 10.75
CA THR A 167 4.59 -1.58 11.71
C THR A 167 3.99 -2.80 11.00
N PHE A 168 3.35 -2.59 9.85
CA PHE A 168 2.80 -3.68 9.04
C PHE A 168 3.90 -4.55 8.44
N GLY A 169 4.97 -3.95 7.91
CA GLY A 169 6.10 -4.70 7.37
C GLY A 169 6.74 -5.60 8.43
N GLU A 170 7.00 -5.07 9.61
CA GLU A 170 7.54 -5.82 10.74
C GLU A 170 6.66 -7.02 11.12
N ARG A 171 5.32 -6.86 11.08
CA ARG A 171 4.36 -7.94 11.34
C ARG A 171 4.30 -8.97 10.21
N ILE A 172 4.36 -8.55 8.94
CA ILE A 172 4.27 -9.43 7.76
C ILE A 172 5.53 -10.29 7.62
N PHE A 173 6.70 -9.71 7.88
CA PHE A 173 7.99 -10.40 7.76
C PHE A 173 8.49 -10.96 9.09
N ARG A 174 7.60 -11.18 10.07
CA ARG A 174 7.92 -11.95 11.27
C ARG A 174 8.34 -13.39 10.88
N PRO A 175 9.30 -14.00 11.59
CA PRO A 175 9.59 -15.41 11.37
C PRO A 175 8.40 -16.27 11.72
N LYS A 176 8.31 -17.41 11.03
CA LYS A 176 7.31 -18.43 11.35
C LYS A 176 7.69 -19.11 12.66
N THR A 177 6.71 -19.23 13.54
CA THR A 177 6.77 -20.00 14.79
C THR A 177 6.29 -21.43 14.58
N PHE A 178 5.33 -21.64 13.68
CA PHE A 178 4.74 -22.92 13.34
C PHE A 178 5.03 -23.28 11.87
N GLU A 179 5.21 -24.57 11.60
CA GLU A 179 5.23 -25.07 10.23
C GLU A 179 3.84 -24.96 9.58
N VAL A 180 3.82 -25.02 8.25
CA VAL A 180 2.58 -24.99 7.46
C VAL A 180 1.67 -26.14 7.93
N GLY A 181 0.48 -25.79 8.38
CA GLY A 181 -0.48 -26.73 8.96
C GLY A 181 -1.86 -26.61 8.31
N ASP A 182 -2.88 -26.69 9.14
CA ASP A 182 -4.28 -26.61 8.75
C ASP A 182 -4.74 -25.18 8.42
N VAL A 183 -5.77 -25.10 7.58
CA VAL A 183 -6.47 -23.87 7.23
C VAL A 183 -7.95 -24.05 7.59
N ARG A 184 -8.51 -23.10 8.31
CA ARG A 184 -9.93 -23.06 8.68
C ARG A 184 -10.59 -21.84 8.05
N ILE A 185 -11.80 -22.02 7.56
CA ILE A 185 -12.66 -20.93 7.09
C ILE A 185 -13.93 -20.92 7.94
N THR A 186 -14.20 -19.81 8.60
CA THR A 186 -15.39 -19.59 9.43
C THR A 186 -16.25 -18.53 8.76
N PRO A 187 -17.41 -18.88 8.18
CA PRO A 187 -18.35 -17.88 7.68
C PRO A 187 -18.96 -17.09 8.84
N LEU A 188 -18.85 -15.76 8.79
CA LEU A 188 -19.43 -14.85 9.77
C LEU A 188 -20.71 -14.15 9.24
N GLY A 189 -20.91 -14.16 7.92
CA GLY A 189 -22.11 -13.66 7.24
C GLY A 189 -22.04 -13.90 5.72
N GLY A 190 -23.18 -13.82 5.02
CA GLY A 190 -23.25 -14.00 3.57
C GLY A 190 -23.34 -15.47 3.11
N VAL A 191 -23.74 -16.39 4.01
CA VAL A 191 -23.98 -17.81 3.67
C VAL A 191 -25.45 -18.14 3.83
N GLN A 192 -26.06 -18.65 2.75
CA GLN A 192 -27.52 -18.84 2.61
C GLN A 192 -28.34 -17.53 2.70
N GLU A 193 -27.72 -16.40 2.39
CA GLU A 193 -28.32 -15.06 2.39
C GLU A 193 -27.57 -14.13 1.42
N VAL A 194 -28.12 -12.94 1.17
CA VAL A 194 -27.43 -11.82 0.51
C VAL A 194 -27.30 -10.68 1.50
N GLY A 195 -26.12 -10.06 1.58
CA GLY A 195 -25.81 -9.05 2.58
C GLY A 195 -24.73 -9.51 3.55
N ARG A 196 -24.08 -8.54 4.21
CA ARG A 196 -23.14 -8.75 5.34
C ARG A 196 -22.06 -9.82 5.11
N SER A 197 -21.51 -9.90 3.90
CA SER A 197 -20.46 -10.85 3.55
C SER A 197 -19.24 -10.67 4.48
N ALA A 198 -18.82 -11.77 5.11
CA ALA A 198 -17.63 -11.81 5.96
C ALA A 198 -17.18 -13.26 6.18
N PHE A 199 -15.91 -13.55 5.87
CA PHE A 199 -15.31 -14.88 6.04
C PHE A 199 -13.98 -14.76 6.76
N LEU A 200 -13.85 -15.45 7.90
CA LEU A 200 -12.61 -15.50 8.65
C LEU A 200 -11.76 -16.69 8.19
N VAL A 201 -10.57 -16.42 7.67
CA VAL A 201 -9.59 -17.43 7.26
C VAL A 201 -8.46 -17.48 8.28
N GLN A 202 -8.29 -18.63 8.91
CA GLN A 202 -7.30 -18.83 9.96
C GLN A 202 -6.32 -19.93 9.59
N THR A 203 -5.05 -19.68 9.85
CA THR A 203 -4.00 -20.69 9.93
C THR A 203 -3.55 -20.81 11.40
N ARG A 204 -2.52 -21.60 11.65
CA ARG A 204 -1.87 -21.66 12.97
C ARG A 204 -1.17 -20.35 13.37
N GLU A 205 -0.86 -19.48 12.41
CA GLU A 205 -0.07 -18.26 12.64
C GLU A 205 -0.81 -16.96 12.34
N SER A 206 -1.87 -17.03 11.53
CA SER A 206 -2.47 -15.86 10.93
C SER A 206 -3.97 -15.92 10.86
N SER A 207 -4.59 -14.74 10.97
CA SER A 207 -6.04 -14.53 10.92
C SER A 207 -6.34 -13.44 9.90
N ILE A 208 -7.10 -13.75 8.84
CA ILE A 208 -7.43 -12.83 7.75
C ILE A 208 -8.95 -12.77 7.59
N LEU A 209 -9.51 -11.57 7.55
CA LEU A 209 -10.93 -11.36 7.32
C LEU A 209 -11.15 -11.01 5.84
N LEU A 210 -11.90 -11.83 5.12
CA LEU A 210 -12.33 -11.56 3.76
C LEU A 210 -13.71 -10.91 3.81
N ASP A 211 -13.78 -9.66 3.36
CA ASP A 211 -14.95 -8.78 3.43
C ASP A 211 -15.46 -8.53 4.86
N CYS A 212 -16.13 -7.39 5.04
CA CYS A 212 -16.85 -7.03 6.26
C CYS A 212 -17.99 -6.09 5.88
N GLY A 213 -19.08 -6.67 5.37
CA GLY A 213 -20.21 -5.93 4.84
C GLY A 213 -21.33 -5.65 5.84
N ILE A 214 -22.38 -4.99 5.34
CA ILE A 214 -23.67 -4.82 6.02
C ILE A 214 -24.81 -5.45 5.19
N ASN A 215 -25.96 -5.72 5.80
CA ASN A 215 -27.20 -6.01 5.10
C ASN A 215 -28.15 -4.82 5.28
N PRO A 216 -28.22 -3.87 4.32
CA PRO A 216 -29.06 -2.68 4.43
C PRO A 216 -30.56 -2.98 4.47
N GLY A 217 -30.98 -4.16 3.99
CA GLY A 217 -32.39 -4.57 3.94
C GLY A 217 -32.93 -5.12 5.26
N SER A 218 -32.07 -5.37 6.25
CA SER A 218 -32.52 -5.91 7.54
C SER A 218 -32.79 -4.82 8.56
N SER A 219 -33.94 -4.92 9.23
CA SER A 219 -34.30 -4.07 10.38
C SER A 219 -33.81 -4.61 11.72
N LYS A 220 -33.22 -5.82 11.75
CA LYS A 220 -32.71 -6.45 12.96
C LYS A 220 -31.18 -6.42 12.95
N PRO A 221 -30.53 -5.86 13.98
CA PRO A 221 -29.06 -5.82 14.05
C PRO A 221 -28.38 -7.18 13.86
N PHE A 222 -28.98 -8.25 14.41
CA PHE A 222 -28.46 -9.62 14.29
C PHE A 222 -28.42 -10.15 12.85
N GLU A 223 -29.27 -9.62 11.96
CA GLU A 223 -29.33 -9.98 10.54
C GLU A 223 -28.64 -8.92 9.66
N ALA A 224 -28.45 -7.70 10.19
CA ALA A 224 -27.82 -6.57 9.50
C ALA A 224 -26.28 -6.67 9.46
N PHE A 225 -25.66 -7.31 10.44
CA PHE A 225 -24.19 -7.33 10.60
C PHE A 225 -23.61 -8.75 10.62
N PRO A 226 -22.33 -8.93 10.25
CA PRO A 226 -21.60 -10.17 10.45
C PRO A 226 -21.54 -10.56 11.93
N ARG A 227 -21.40 -11.86 12.19
CA ARG A 227 -21.23 -12.46 13.52
C ARG A 227 -19.83 -12.20 14.10
N LEU A 228 -19.49 -10.93 14.33
CA LEU A 228 -18.25 -10.53 14.99
C LEU A 228 -18.22 -10.90 16.48
N ASP A 229 -19.34 -11.40 17.02
CA ASP A 229 -19.47 -12.04 18.34
C ASP A 229 -19.11 -13.53 18.33
N HIS A 230 -18.77 -14.10 17.18
CA HIS A 230 -18.40 -15.52 17.08
C HIS A 230 -17.09 -15.80 17.84
N PRO A 231 -17.01 -16.86 18.69
CA PRO A 231 -15.83 -17.11 19.54
C PRO A 231 -14.50 -17.30 18.80
N ALA A 232 -14.53 -17.64 17.51
CA ALA A 232 -13.32 -17.75 16.69
C ALA A 232 -12.79 -16.41 16.17
N PHE A 233 -13.58 -15.33 16.26
CA PHE A 233 -13.20 -14.00 15.81
C PHE A 233 -12.64 -13.19 16.98
N GLU A 234 -11.37 -12.80 16.86
CA GLU A 234 -10.68 -11.94 17.82
C GLU A 234 -10.04 -10.78 17.07
N LEU A 235 -10.47 -9.54 17.35
CA LEU A 235 -10.05 -8.35 16.61
C LEU A 235 -8.55 -8.10 16.69
N ASP A 236 -7.96 -8.27 17.89
CA ASP A 236 -6.54 -8.05 18.16
C ASP A 236 -5.63 -9.08 17.45
N SER A 237 -6.18 -10.23 17.09
CA SER A 237 -5.47 -11.30 16.38
C SER A 237 -5.47 -11.12 14.86
N LEU A 238 -6.24 -10.14 14.35
CA LEU A 238 -6.49 -9.99 12.92
C LEU A 238 -5.26 -9.37 12.22
N ASP A 239 -4.62 -10.12 11.32
CA ASP A 239 -3.45 -9.64 10.58
C ASP A 239 -3.83 -8.72 9.42
N ALA A 240 -4.98 -8.95 8.78
CA ALA A 240 -5.44 -8.15 7.65
C ALA A 240 -6.94 -8.30 7.38
N VAL A 241 -7.50 -7.29 6.74
CA VAL A 241 -8.80 -7.35 6.06
C VAL A 241 -8.57 -7.28 4.56
N VAL A 242 -9.25 -8.12 3.78
CA VAL A 242 -9.22 -8.08 2.31
C VAL A 242 -10.62 -7.76 1.82
N VAL A 243 -10.78 -6.67 1.07
CA VAL A 243 -12.06 -6.26 0.49
C VAL A 243 -12.08 -6.60 -1.00
N SER A 244 -13.04 -7.43 -1.39
CA SER A 244 -13.20 -7.93 -2.75
C SER A 244 -13.60 -6.81 -3.72
N HIS A 245 -14.65 -6.05 -3.38
CA HIS A 245 -15.16 -4.93 -4.15
C HIS A 245 -15.94 -3.95 -3.26
N ALA A 246 -16.35 -2.82 -3.83
CA ALA A 246 -16.78 -1.65 -3.06
C ALA A 246 -18.26 -1.66 -2.64
N HIS A 247 -19.04 -2.69 -2.95
CA HIS A 247 -20.44 -2.70 -2.50
C HIS A 247 -20.52 -2.79 -0.97
N LEU A 248 -21.52 -2.11 -0.39
CA LEU A 248 -21.67 -1.99 1.07
C LEU A 248 -21.89 -3.35 1.76
N ASP A 249 -22.46 -4.32 1.06
CA ASP A 249 -22.59 -5.70 1.54
C ASP A 249 -21.30 -6.49 1.60
N HIS A 250 -20.17 -5.90 1.18
CA HIS A 250 -18.82 -6.45 1.30
C HIS A 250 -17.88 -5.55 2.10
N CYS A 251 -18.08 -4.24 2.13
CA CYS A 251 -17.15 -3.32 2.80
C CYS A 251 -17.78 -2.36 3.81
N GLY A 252 -19.11 -2.33 3.92
CA GLY A 252 -19.82 -1.29 4.67
C GLY A 252 -19.50 -1.27 6.17
N LEU A 253 -19.07 -2.39 6.75
CA LEU A 253 -18.75 -2.51 8.18
C LEU A 253 -17.25 -2.49 8.47
N VAL A 254 -16.37 -2.35 7.47
CA VAL A 254 -14.92 -2.22 7.68
C VAL A 254 -14.57 -1.07 8.66
N PRO A 255 -15.16 0.13 8.59
CA PRO A 255 -14.86 1.23 9.53
C PRO A 255 -15.22 0.89 10.98
N PHE A 256 -16.19 -0.01 11.20
CA PHE A 256 -16.55 -0.47 12.54
C PHE A 256 -15.39 -1.21 13.19
N LEU A 257 -14.61 -2.00 12.44
CA LEU A 257 -13.44 -2.68 12.98
C LEU A 257 -12.45 -1.68 13.59
N PHE A 258 -12.16 -0.58 12.88
CA PHE A 258 -11.29 0.48 13.36
C PHE A 258 -11.86 1.20 14.59
N LYS A 259 -13.18 1.45 14.62
CA LYS A 259 -13.86 2.03 15.79
C LYS A 259 -13.66 1.19 17.06
N TYR A 260 -13.55 -0.13 16.93
CA TYR A 260 -13.37 -1.05 18.06
C TYR A 260 -11.92 -1.49 18.29
N GLY A 261 -10.95 -0.87 17.63
CA GLY A 261 -9.52 -1.05 17.93
C GLY A 261 -8.71 -1.84 16.92
N TYR A 262 -9.28 -2.23 15.77
CA TYR A 262 -8.47 -2.77 14.68
C TYR A 262 -7.48 -1.72 14.19
N ASP A 263 -6.21 -2.09 14.16
CA ASP A 263 -5.10 -1.23 13.71
C ASP A 263 -4.22 -1.98 12.70
N GLY A 264 -4.87 -2.72 11.79
CA GLY A 264 -4.21 -3.51 10.76
C GLY A 264 -4.52 -3.01 9.34
N PRO A 265 -3.88 -3.58 8.31
CA PRO A 265 -4.07 -3.19 6.92
C PRO A 265 -5.43 -3.62 6.36
N VAL A 266 -5.95 -2.83 5.41
CA VAL A 266 -7.05 -3.23 4.52
C VAL A 266 -6.49 -3.32 3.09
N TYR A 267 -6.53 -4.51 2.50
CA TYR A 267 -6.09 -4.75 1.13
C TYR A 267 -7.28 -4.75 0.18
N CYS A 268 -7.18 -3.95 -0.87
CA CYS A 268 -8.14 -3.94 -1.97
C CYS A 268 -7.52 -3.32 -3.22
N SER A 269 -8.26 -3.33 -4.34
CA SER A 269 -7.84 -2.62 -5.54
C SER A 269 -7.93 -1.09 -5.36
N ALA A 270 -7.14 -0.32 -6.11
CA ALA A 270 -7.21 1.15 -6.04
C ALA A 270 -8.61 1.71 -6.37
N PRO A 271 -9.35 1.20 -7.39
CA PRO A 271 -10.75 1.56 -7.60
C PRO A 271 -11.65 1.20 -6.42
N THR A 272 -11.48 0.00 -5.84
CA THR A 272 -12.24 -0.44 -4.67
C THR A 272 -12.05 0.52 -3.50
N SER A 273 -10.82 0.92 -3.19
CA SER A 273 -10.53 1.88 -2.11
C SER A 273 -11.26 3.22 -2.29
N SER A 274 -11.28 3.74 -3.52
CA SER A 274 -11.93 5.01 -3.85
C SER A 274 -13.46 4.91 -3.74
N LEU A 275 -14.05 3.86 -4.29
CA LEU A 275 -15.50 3.63 -4.26
C LEU A 275 -15.99 3.25 -2.86
N MET A 276 -15.23 2.45 -2.12
CA MET A 276 -15.51 2.08 -0.73
C MET A 276 -15.62 3.34 0.13
N THR A 277 -14.65 4.26 -0.01
CA THR A 277 -14.66 5.54 0.72
C THR A 277 -15.90 6.37 0.36
N LEU A 278 -16.23 6.47 -0.94
CA LEU A 278 -17.43 7.18 -1.40
C LEU A 278 -18.71 6.61 -0.77
N LEU A 279 -18.91 5.30 -0.89
CA LEU A 279 -20.15 4.64 -0.46
C LEU A 279 -20.28 4.59 1.06
N GLN A 280 -19.18 4.45 1.80
CA GLN A 280 -19.19 4.49 3.27
C GLN A 280 -19.53 5.89 3.79
N LEU A 281 -19.00 6.95 3.18
CA LEU A 281 -19.36 8.32 3.55
C LEU A 281 -20.85 8.61 3.25
N ASP A 282 -21.31 8.22 2.05
CA ASP A 282 -22.72 8.37 1.66
C ASP A 282 -23.65 7.59 2.61
N TYR A 283 -23.27 6.37 2.99
CA TYR A 283 -24.03 5.57 3.96
C TYR A 283 -24.17 6.28 5.32
N LEU A 284 -23.12 6.95 5.81
CA LEU A 284 -23.17 7.70 7.07
C LEU A 284 -23.97 9.01 6.96
N ASP A 285 -24.02 9.62 5.78
CA ASP A 285 -24.79 10.84 5.55
C ASP A 285 -26.31 10.55 5.43
N VAL A 286 -26.67 9.36 4.95
CA VAL A 286 -28.08 8.94 4.74
C VAL A 286 -28.67 8.23 5.96
N ALA A 287 -27.88 7.45 6.70
CA ALA A 287 -28.32 6.66 7.85
C ALA A 287 -28.62 7.50 9.10
#